data_AF-A0A3B0CAX9-F1
#
_entry.id   AF-A0A3B0CAX9-F1
#
_cell.length_a   1.000
_cell.length_b   1.000
_cell.length_c   1.000
_cell.angle_alpha   90.00
_cell.angle_beta   90.00
_cell.angle_gamma   90.00
#
_symmetry.space_group_name_H-M   'P 1'
#
loop_
_entity.id
_entity.type
_entity.pdbx_description
1 polymer ?
#
loop_
_entity_poly.entity_id
_entity_poly.type
_entity_poly.pdbx_seq_one_letter_code
_entity_poly.pdbx_strand_id
1 'polypeptide(L)'
;MIKFFRRIRQQLLSENNFKKYLLYAIGEIVLVVIGILLALQINNWNEARKRSIEEEKLLTALIEDFNENKIRLEEAINKEMDMVRMSKSLIKAMQSNQKAIPADSIRFWVTSGAKSWWKTEFVTGTYDAMVSSGSINILENDNLKRVLSQFSADIDSGFEDHYESMHYLIEMNKISAEMAPALIHGIQREELGVMMGSKDIDLYVKQLLNNEAYLGLLISKTWLETLRILYQQKLQGYIDEILSICKSELTE
;
A
#
# COMPACT_ATOMS: atom_id res chain seq x y z
N MET A 1 -18.41 50.78 28.78
CA MET A 1 -18.21 50.14 30.10
C MET A 1 -17.25 50.90 31.01
N ILE A 2 -16.07 51.37 30.56
CA ILE A 2 -15.07 52.04 31.41
C ILE A 2 -15.61 53.23 32.25
N LYS A 3 -16.53 54.06 31.72
CA LYS A 3 -17.05 55.24 32.44
C LYS A 3 -17.97 54.91 33.63
N PHE A 4 -18.67 53.76 33.58
CA PHE A 4 -19.61 53.34 34.63
C PHE A 4 -18.85 52.78 35.84
N PHE A 5 -17.95 51.83 35.60
CA PHE A 5 -17.05 51.29 36.61
C PHE A 5 -16.14 52.39 37.21
N ARG A 6 -15.71 53.38 36.41
CA ARG A 6 -14.92 54.53 36.89
C ARG A 6 -15.68 55.42 37.90
N ARG A 7 -16.98 55.69 37.69
CA ARG A 7 -17.78 56.51 38.62
C ARG A 7 -18.01 55.81 39.96
N ILE A 8 -18.28 54.49 39.93
CA ILE A 8 -18.47 53.68 41.15
C ILE A 8 -17.15 53.59 41.94
N ARG A 9 -16.02 53.42 41.24
CA ARG A 9 -14.69 53.38 41.85
C ARG A 9 -14.34 54.70 42.55
N GLN A 10 -14.72 55.85 41.96
CA GLN A 10 -14.54 57.17 42.56
C GLN A 10 -15.42 57.40 43.80
N GLN A 11 -16.69 56.93 43.79
CA GLN A 11 -17.57 57.02 44.96
C GLN A 11 -17.12 56.14 46.13
N LEU A 12 -16.65 54.91 45.87
CA LEU A 12 -16.17 53.99 46.92
C LEU A 12 -14.85 54.44 47.58
N LEU A 13 -14.01 55.17 46.85
CA LEU A 13 -12.79 55.79 47.39
C LEU A 13 -13.09 57.01 48.27
N SER A 14 -14.15 57.77 47.99
CA SER A 14 -14.56 58.92 48.81
C SER A 14 -15.18 58.56 50.16
N GLU A 15 -15.65 57.32 50.34
CA GLU A 15 -16.29 56.85 51.59
C GLU A 15 -15.32 56.22 52.62
N ASN A 16 -13.99 56.29 52.42
CA ASN A 16 -12.97 55.74 53.33
C ASN A 16 -13.10 54.22 53.63
N ASN A 17 -13.82 53.47 52.79
CA ASN A 17 -14.23 52.09 53.08
C ASN A 17 -13.42 51.07 52.26
N PHE A 18 -12.11 50.99 52.53
CA PHE A 18 -11.12 50.20 51.79
C PHE A 18 -11.54 48.72 51.56
N LYS A 19 -12.24 48.10 52.51
CA LYS A 19 -12.75 46.72 52.39
C LYS A 19 -13.74 46.56 51.21
N LYS A 20 -14.66 47.51 51.00
CA LYS A 20 -15.63 47.47 49.90
C LYS A 20 -14.94 47.65 48.54
N TYR A 21 -13.94 48.52 48.49
CA TYR A 21 -13.11 48.73 47.30
C TYR A 21 -12.34 47.46 46.90
N LEU A 22 -11.75 46.77 47.88
CA LEU A 22 -11.00 45.53 47.64
C LEU A 22 -11.91 44.41 47.11
N LEU A 23 -13.09 44.19 47.70
CA LEU A 23 -14.07 43.21 47.20
C LEU A 23 -14.53 43.53 45.77
N TYR A 24 -14.75 44.80 45.46
CA TYR A 24 -15.15 45.23 44.13
C TYR A 24 -14.05 45.03 43.08
N ALA A 25 -12.80 45.36 43.42
CA ALA A 25 -11.65 45.15 42.55
C ALA A 25 -11.41 43.65 42.28
N ILE A 26 -11.59 42.78 43.29
CA ILE A 26 -11.54 41.33 43.12
C ILE A 26 -12.65 40.85 42.15
N GLY A 27 -13.88 41.36 42.32
CA GLY A 27 -14.98 41.03 41.41
C GLY A 27 -14.71 41.44 39.95
N GLU A 28 -14.07 42.59 39.73
CA GLU A 28 -13.67 43.06 38.39
C GLU A 28 -12.58 42.17 37.77
N ILE A 29 -11.57 41.76 38.55
CA ILE A 29 -10.54 40.82 38.10
C ILE A 29 -11.17 39.48 37.73
N VAL A 30 -12.06 38.94 38.57
CA VAL A 30 -12.75 37.67 38.29
C VAL A 30 -13.58 37.76 37.00
N LEU A 31 -14.29 38.86 36.78
CA LEU A 31 -15.04 39.12 35.54
C LEU A 31 -14.14 39.15 34.30
N VAL A 32 -12.99 39.83 34.39
CA VAL A 32 -12.00 39.88 33.29
C VAL A 32 -11.42 38.49 33.01
N VAL A 33 -11.07 37.73 34.06
CA VAL A 33 -10.54 36.37 33.93
C VAL A 33 -11.57 35.44 33.27
N ILE A 34 -12.85 35.50 33.67
CA ILE A 34 -13.93 34.75 33.02
C ILE A 34 -14.04 35.13 31.53
N GLY A 35 -13.95 36.42 31.21
CA GLY A 35 -13.97 36.89 29.82
C GLY A 35 -12.82 36.32 28.98
N ILE A 36 -11.59 36.29 29.52
CA ILE A 36 -10.42 35.72 28.86
C ILE A 36 -10.59 34.20 28.68
N LEU A 37 -11.04 33.49 29.72
CA LEU A 37 -11.25 32.05 29.66
C LEU A 37 -12.30 31.67 28.60
N LEU A 38 -13.41 32.41 28.52
CA LEU A 38 -14.42 32.20 27.48
C LEU A 38 -13.86 32.46 26.08
N ALA A 39 -13.07 33.53 25.89
CA ALA A 39 -12.43 33.81 24.62
C ALA A 39 -11.46 32.69 24.19
N LEU A 40 -10.64 32.19 25.12
CA LEU A 40 -9.75 31.05 24.90
C LEU A 40 -10.52 29.77 24.57
N GLN A 41 -11.62 29.50 25.28
CA GLN A 41 -12.47 28.33 25.00
C GLN A 41 -13.08 28.38 23.60
N ILE A 42 -13.60 29.55 23.17
CA ILE A 42 -14.14 29.73 21.82
C ILE A 42 -13.05 29.52 20.77
N ASN A 43 -11.83 30.03 21.01
CA ASN A 43 -10.72 29.83 20.09
C ASN A 43 -10.32 28.36 19.98
N ASN A 44 -10.13 27.67 21.11
CA ASN A 44 -9.78 26.25 21.13
C ASN A 44 -10.85 25.38 20.46
N TRP A 45 -12.14 25.70 20.65
CA TRP A 45 -13.23 24.98 19.98
C TRP A 45 -13.21 25.18 18.46
N ASN A 46 -12.92 26.39 17.98
CA ASN A 46 -12.77 26.67 16.55
C ASN A 46 -11.55 25.97 15.94
N GLU A 47 -10.42 25.90 16.68
CA GLU A 47 -9.24 25.15 16.27
C GLU A 47 -9.49 23.65 16.20
N ALA A 48 -10.13 23.07 17.22
CA ALA A 48 -10.54 21.66 17.23
C ALA A 48 -11.46 21.33 16.05
N ARG A 49 -12.45 22.19 15.77
CA ARG A 49 -13.32 22.04 14.60
C ARG A 49 -12.55 22.04 13.28
N LYS A 50 -11.57 22.94 13.12
CA LYS A 50 -10.76 22.99 11.90
C LYS A 50 -9.89 21.75 11.74
N ARG A 51 -9.30 21.28 12.85
CA ARG A 51 -8.50 20.04 12.87
C ARG A 51 -9.34 18.84 12.47
N SER A 52 -10.54 18.68 13.03
CA SER A 52 -11.46 17.60 12.68
C SER A 52 -11.86 17.61 11.19
N ILE A 53 -12.13 18.79 10.61
CA ILE A 53 -12.42 18.89 9.16
C ILE A 53 -11.20 18.50 8.30
N GLU A 54 -9.98 18.78 8.77
CA GLU A 54 -8.76 18.41 8.07
C GLU A 54 -8.46 16.92 8.19
N GLU A 55 -8.70 16.34 9.36
CA GLU A 55 -8.64 14.90 9.59
C GLU A 55 -9.63 14.14 8.70
N GLU A 56 -10.89 14.57 8.63
CA GLU A 56 -11.92 13.95 7.77
C GLU A 56 -11.48 13.90 6.30
N LYS A 57 -10.84 14.98 5.81
CA LYS A 57 -10.27 15.03 4.45
C LYS A 57 -9.11 14.06 4.27
N LEU A 58 -8.21 13.97 5.24
CA LEU A 58 -7.09 13.02 5.19
C LEU A 58 -7.59 11.58 5.21
N LEU A 59 -8.53 11.24 6.10
CA LEU A 59 -9.15 9.92 6.18
C LEU A 59 -9.84 9.55 4.85
N THR A 60 -10.58 10.49 4.25
CA THR A 60 -11.24 10.27 2.95
C THR A 60 -10.23 10.01 1.84
N ALA A 61 -9.17 10.82 1.75
CA ALA A 61 -8.11 10.63 0.76
C ALA A 61 -7.37 9.29 0.95
N LEU A 62 -7.09 8.91 2.21
CA LEU A 62 -6.52 7.60 2.52
C LEU A 62 -7.46 6.48 2.08
N ILE A 63 -8.77 6.58 2.32
CA ILE A 63 -9.72 5.56 1.87
C ILE A 63 -9.69 5.41 0.34
N GLU A 64 -9.63 6.50 -0.41
CA GLU A 64 -9.52 6.46 -1.86
C GLU A 64 -8.24 5.75 -2.32
N ASP A 65 -7.08 6.16 -1.80
CA ASP A 65 -5.78 5.56 -2.13
C ASP A 65 -5.73 4.06 -1.76
N PHE A 66 -6.23 3.70 -0.58
CA PHE A 66 -6.18 2.31 -0.10
C PHE A 66 -7.20 1.39 -0.78
N ASN A 67 -8.34 1.90 -1.24
CA ASN A 67 -9.24 1.11 -2.08
C ASN A 67 -8.62 0.81 -3.45
N GLU A 68 -7.96 1.78 -4.07
CA GLU A 68 -7.23 1.58 -5.32
C GLU A 68 -6.09 0.56 -5.14
N ASN A 69 -5.32 0.70 -4.05
CA ASN A 69 -4.28 -0.26 -3.68
C ASN A 69 -4.82 -1.68 -3.48
N LYS A 70 -6.00 -1.81 -2.86
CA LYS A 70 -6.67 -3.10 -2.68
C LYS A 70 -6.93 -3.79 -4.01
N ILE A 71 -7.55 -3.07 -4.96
CA ILE A 71 -7.87 -3.59 -6.30
C ILE A 71 -6.59 -4.03 -7.02
N ARG A 72 -5.57 -3.16 -7.06
CA ARG A 72 -4.29 -3.47 -7.72
C ARG A 72 -3.60 -4.68 -7.12
N LEU A 73 -3.61 -4.79 -5.79
CA LEU A 73 -2.96 -5.89 -5.09
C LEU A 73 -3.70 -7.21 -5.30
N GLU A 74 -5.03 -7.21 -5.27
CA GLU A 74 -5.85 -8.39 -5.56
C GLU A 74 -5.63 -8.89 -6.99
N GLU A 75 -5.60 -8.00 -7.97
CA GLU A 75 -5.27 -8.36 -9.36
C GLU A 75 -3.87 -8.95 -9.49
N ALA A 76 -2.89 -8.37 -8.80
CA ALA A 76 -1.52 -8.85 -8.82
C ALA A 76 -1.40 -10.24 -8.19
N ILE A 77 -2.02 -10.47 -7.02
CA ILE A 77 -2.04 -11.78 -6.35
C ILE A 77 -2.66 -12.83 -7.28
N ASN A 78 -3.79 -12.52 -7.93
CA ASN A 78 -4.45 -13.45 -8.85
C ASN A 78 -3.55 -13.84 -10.03
N LYS A 79 -2.90 -12.86 -10.67
CA LYS A 79 -1.96 -13.10 -11.77
C LYS A 79 -0.76 -13.93 -11.32
N GLU A 80 -0.23 -13.64 -10.13
CA GLU A 80 0.91 -14.35 -9.55
C GLU A 80 0.55 -15.82 -9.21
N MET A 81 -0.66 -16.04 -8.66
CA MET A 81 -1.18 -17.39 -8.40
C MET A 81 -1.34 -18.20 -9.68
N ASP A 82 -1.86 -17.60 -10.76
CA ASP A 82 -1.96 -18.22 -12.07
C ASP A 82 -0.57 -18.59 -12.61
N MET A 83 0.39 -17.67 -12.52
CA MET A 83 1.78 -17.90 -12.94
C MET A 83 2.41 -19.07 -12.18
N VAL A 84 2.29 -19.10 -10.85
CA VAL A 84 2.80 -20.19 -10.02
C VAL A 84 2.14 -21.52 -10.39
N ARG A 85 0.83 -21.51 -10.69
CA ARG A 85 0.11 -22.72 -11.15
C ARG A 85 0.64 -23.23 -12.48
N MET A 86 0.89 -22.33 -13.43
CA MET A 86 1.46 -22.69 -14.74
C MET A 86 2.88 -23.23 -14.60
N SER A 87 3.69 -22.59 -13.78
CA SER A 87 5.07 -23.02 -13.49
C SER A 87 5.10 -24.41 -12.83
N LYS A 88 4.20 -24.68 -11.88
CA LYS A 88 4.04 -26.02 -11.28
C LYS A 88 3.61 -27.08 -12.30
N SER A 89 2.74 -26.73 -13.25
CA SER A 89 2.37 -27.63 -14.34
C SER A 89 3.57 -27.98 -15.23
N LEU A 90 4.41 -27.00 -15.54
CA LEU A 90 5.65 -27.22 -16.30
C LEU A 90 6.66 -28.07 -15.53
N ILE A 91 6.90 -27.78 -14.25
CA ILE A 91 7.78 -28.59 -13.38
C ILE A 91 7.32 -30.05 -13.38
N LYS A 92 6.02 -30.28 -13.19
CA LYS A 92 5.44 -31.64 -13.23
C LYS A 92 5.66 -32.32 -14.58
N ALA A 93 5.51 -31.59 -15.67
CA ALA A 93 5.75 -32.11 -17.01
C ALA A 93 7.21 -32.53 -17.22
N MET A 94 8.16 -31.70 -16.80
CA MET A 94 9.60 -31.96 -16.89
C MET A 94 10.04 -33.17 -16.03
N GLN A 95 9.40 -33.38 -14.88
CA GLN A 95 9.69 -34.50 -14.00
C GLN A 95 8.97 -35.80 -14.38
N SER A 96 7.92 -35.71 -15.21
CA SER A 96 7.12 -36.86 -15.59
C SER A 96 7.75 -37.63 -16.74
N ASN A 97 7.82 -38.96 -16.62
CA ASN A 97 8.16 -39.85 -17.74
C ASN A 97 6.98 -40.04 -18.74
N GLN A 98 6.00 -39.12 -18.74
CA GLN A 98 4.80 -39.23 -19.57
C GLN A 98 5.10 -38.88 -21.03
N LYS A 99 4.89 -39.85 -21.92
CA LYS A 99 5.31 -39.78 -23.34
C LYS A 99 4.47 -38.86 -24.25
N ALA A 100 3.45 -38.14 -23.75
CA ALA A 100 2.56 -37.38 -24.64
C ALA A 100 1.90 -36.17 -23.98
N ILE A 101 2.67 -35.14 -23.65
CA ILE A 101 2.11 -33.80 -23.37
C ILE A 101 2.14 -33.00 -24.67
N PRO A 102 1.01 -32.41 -25.12
CA PRO A 102 0.99 -31.57 -26.32
C PRO A 102 1.95 -30.37 -26.20
N ALA A 103 2.68 -30.08 -27.28
CA ALA A 103 3.63 -28.97 -27.32
C ALA A 103 2.97 -27.62 -26.98
N ASP A 104 1.72 -27.41 -27.38
CA ASP A 104 0.99 -26.18 -27.08
C ASP A 104 0.73 -25.99 -25.58
N SER A 105 0.48 -27.06 -24.82
CA SER A 105 0.35 -26.98 -23.37
C SER A 105 1.67 -26.57 -22.72
N ILE A 106 2.79 -27.15 -23.18
CA ILE A 106 4.12 -26.77 -22.67
C ILE A 106 4.42 -25.30 -22.96
N ARG A 107 4.20 -24.86 -24.20
CA ARG A 107 4.42 -23.47 -24.62
C ARG A 107 3.58 -22.51 -23.79
N PHE A 108 2.30 -22.83 -23.57
CA PHE A 108 1.43 -22.04 -22.71
C PHE A 108 1.96 -21.95 -21.27
N TRP A 109 2.41 -23.06 -20.68
CA TRP A 109 2.99 -23.02 -19.32
C TRP A 109 4.31 -22.26 -19.25
N VAL A 110 5.11 -22.28 -20.32
CA VAL A 110 6.33 -21.48 -20.41
C VAL A 110 6.00 -19.99 -20.47
N THR A 111 5.08 -19.57 -21.35
CA THR A 111 4.76 -18.14 -21.53
C THR A 111 3.97 -17.57 -20.35
N SER A 112 3.00 -18.32 -19.84
CA SER A 112 2.08 -17.87 -18.79
C SER A 112 2.58 -18.17 -17.37
N GLY A 113 3.65 -18.96 -17.24
CA GLY A 113 4.26 -19.33 -15.96
C GLY A 113 5.73 -18.94 -15.94
N ALA A 114 6.58 -19.81 -16.48
CA ALA A 114 8.04 -19.72 -16.32
C ALA A 114 8.65 -18.38 -16.74
N LYS A 115 8.12 -17.75 -17.80
CA LYS A 115 8.60 -16.48 -18.34
C LYS A 115 7.76 -15.27 -17.94
N SER A 116 6.72 -15.46 -17.14
CA SER A 116 5.88 -14.37 -16.66
C SER A 116 6.48 -13.74 -15.39
N TRP A 117 6.18 -12.46 -15.21
CA TRP A 117 6.58 -11.68 -14.05
C TRP A 117 5.66 -10.46 -13.91
N TRP A 118 5.29 -10.14 -12.68
CA TRP A 118 4.43 -8.99 -12.35
C TRP A 118 5.02 -8.16 -11.21
N LYS A 119 4.73 -6.85 -11.22
CA LYS A 119 5.01 -5.93 -10.11
C LYS A 119 3.76 -5.12 -9.81
N THR A 120 3.46 -4.99 -8.52
CA THR A 120 2.42 -4.10 -8.02
C THR A 120 3.03 -2.73 -7.75
N GLU A 121 2.36 -1.68 -8.20
CA GLU A 121 2.70 -0.30 -7.88
C GLU A 121 1.61 0.28 -6.97
N PHE A 122 2.01 0.63 -5.75
CA PHE A 122 1.13 1.19 -4.73
C PHE A 122 0.98 2.71 -4.90
N VAL A 123 -0.21 3.21 -4.64
CA VAL A 123 -0.54 4.62 -4.48
C VAL A 123 -0.18 5.03 -3.06
N THR A 124 0.80 5.92 -2.92
CA THR A 124 1.33 6.41 -1.62
C THR A 124 1.19 7.93 -1.46
N GLY A 125 0.62 8.62 -2.46
CA GLY A 125 0.65 10.08 -2.53
C GLY A 125 0.09 10.79 -1.30
N THR A 126 -1.03 10.32 -0.74
CA THR A 126 -1.59 10.91 0.48
C THR A 126 -0.69 10.68 1.69
N TYR A 127 -0.16 9.47 1.85
CA TYR A 127 0.75 9.15 2.96
C TYR A 127 2.05 9.98 2.88
N ASP A 128 2.66 10.06 1.70
CA ASP A 128 3.92 10.78 1.48
C ASP A 128 3.76 12.29 1.72
N ALA A 129 2.67 12.88 1.23
CA ALA A 129 2.32 14.28 1.49
C ALA A 129 2.08 14.52 2.99
N MET A 130 1.45 13.58 3.67
CA MET A 130 1.13 13.67 5.10
C MET A 130 2.38 13.60 5.98
N VAL A 131 3.30 12.69 5.67
CA VAL A 131 4.59 12.57 6.38
C VAL A 131 5.47 13.79 6.11
N SER A 132 5.60 14.22 4.85
CA SER A 132 6.47 15.34 4.47
C SER A 132 6.01 16.69 5.00
N SER A 133 4.70 16.92 5.08
CA SER A 133 4.12 18.16 5.63
C SER A 133 3.99 18.15 7.17
N GLY A 134 4.18 17.00 7.81
CA GLY A 134 3.95 16.82 9.25
C GLY A 134 2.47 16.76 9.63
N SER A 135 1.55 16.70 8.67
CA SER A 135 0.11 16.59 8.91
C SER A 135 -0.32 15.22 9.44
N ILE A 136 0.59 14.24 9.53
CA ILE A 136 0.34 12.96 10.22
C ILE A 136 -0.08 13.16 11.68
N ASN A 137 0.32 14.27 12.30
CA ASN A 137 -0.07 14.63 13.67
C ASN A 137 -1.54 15.08 13.79
N ILE A 138 -2.25 15.25 12.68
CA ILE A 138 -3.67 15.56 12.64
C ILE A 138 -4.49 14.30 12.95
N LEU A 139 -3.99 13.13 12.56
CA LEU A 139 -4.64 11.84 12.85
C LEU A 139 -4.63 11.58 14.36
N GLU A 140 -5.81 11.50 14.96
CA GLU A 140 -5.99 11.25 16.39
C GLU A 140 -5.65 9.79 16.73
N ASN A 141 -5.93 8.84 15.83
CA ASN A 141 -5.70 7.42 16.09
C ASN A 141 -4.24 6.99 15.95
N ASP A 142 -3.61 6.69 17.09
CA ASP A 142 -2.23 6.18 17.17
C ASP A 142 -2.05 4.83 16.48
N ASN A 143 -3.08 3.98 16.47
CA ASN A 143 -3.03 2.71 15.75
C ASN A 143 -2.98 2.92 14.23
N LEU A 144 -3.79 3.86 13.70
CA LEU A 144 -3.76 4.19 12.27
C LEU A 144 -2.36 4.65 11.84
N LYS A 145 -1.76 5.58 12.59
CA LYS A 145 -0.40 6.08 12.33
C LYS A 145 0.64 4.95 12.32
N ARG A 146 0.53 4.02 13.27
CA ARG A 146 1.41 2.85 13.38
C ARG A 146 1.26 1.93 12.17
N VAL A 147 0.04 1.57 11.78
CA VAL A 147 -0.22 0.64 10.67
C VAL A 147 0.20 1.24 9.33
N LEU A 148 -0.10 2.53 9.10
CA LEU A 148 0.37 3.25 7.90
C LEU A 148 1.90 3.24 7.79
N SER A 149 2.59 3.47 8.91
CA SER A 149 4.06 3.45 8.93
C SER A 149 4.64 2.05 8.68
N GLN A 150 3.99 1.00 9.20
CA GLN A 150 4.40 -0.39 8.93
C GLN A 150 4.16 -0.76 7.46
N PHE A 151 3.01 -0.41 6.91
CA PHE A 151 2.70 -0.62 5.50
C PHE A 151 3.74 0.08 4.61
N SER A 152 4.05 1.35 4.87
CA SER A 152 5.08 2.10 4.13
C SER A 152 6.46 1.44 4.23
N ALA A 153 6.89 1.05 5.44
CA ALA A 153 8.19 0.43 5.63
C ALA A 153 8.32 -0.90 4.87
N ASP A 154 7.26 -1.71 4.85
CA ASP A 154 7.24 -2.98 4.13
C ASP A 154 7.28 -2.75 2.61
N ILE A 155 6.47 -1.83 2.06
CA ILE A 155 6.53 -1.54 0.62
C ILE A 155 7.88 -0.95 0.18
N ASP A 156 8.52 -0.13 1.02
CA ASP A 156 9.82 0.49 0.76
C ASP A 156 10.96 -0.53 0.82
N SER A 157 10.93 -1.41 1.83
CA SER A 157 11.82 -2.57 1.90
C SER A 157 11.64 -3.47 0.68
N GLY A 158 10.42 -3.51 0.15
CA GLY A 158 10.03 -4.37 -0.95
C GLY A 158 10.13 -5.85 -0.57
N PHE A 159 10.07 -6.70 -1.59
CA PHE A 159 10.38 -8.11 -1.45
C PHE A 159 11.81 -8.31 -1.93
N GLU A 160 12.77 -8.51 -1.02
CA GLU A 160 14.22 -8.63 -1.32
C GLU A 160 14.49 -9.61 -2.47
N ASP A 161 13.73 -10.70 -2.53
CA ASP A 161 13.84 -11.76 -3.53
C ASP A 161 13.30 -11.38 -4.92
N HIS A 162 12.84 -10.13 -5.11
CA HIS A 162 12.43 -9.63 -6.43
C HIS A 162 13.59 -9.69 -7.44
N TYR A 163 14.77 -9.24 -7.03
CA TYR A 163 15.97 -9.27 -7.87
C TYR A 163 16.39 -10.71 -8.18
N GLU A 164 16.25 -11.60 -7.22
CA GLU A 164 16.54 -13.03 -7.38
C GLU A 164 15.57 -13.71 -8.35
N SER A 165 14.26 -13.43 -8.27
CA SER A 165 13.29 -13.94 -9.25
C SER A 165 13.62 -13.49 -10.68
N MET A 166 13.97 -12.21 -10.84
CA MET A 166 14.40 -11.67 -12.13
C MET A 166 15.70 -12.30 -12.62
N HIS A 167 16.65 -12.56 -11.72
CA HIS A 167 17.89 -13.23 -12.02
C HIS A 167 17.62 -14.67 -12.54
N TYR A 168 16.78 -15.45 -11.87
CA TYR A 168 16.38 -16.78 -12.35
C TYR A 168 15.72 -16.72 -13.73
N LEU A 169 14.83 -15.74 -13.97
CA LEU A 169 14.20 -15.55 -15.28
C LEU A 169 15.23 -15.26 -16.38
N ILE A 170 16.21 -14.40 -16.11
CA ILE A 170 17.29 -14.08 -17.05
C ILE A 170 18.12 -15.33 -17.37
N GLU A 171 18.53 -16.10 -16.37
CA GLU A 171 19.32 -17.31 -16.57
C GLU A 171 18.52 -18.39 -17.33
N MET A 172 17.24 -18.56 -17.01
CA MET A 172 16.33 -19.44 -17.75
C MET A 172 16.18 -19.01 -19.22
N ASN A 173 16.12 -17.70 -19.49
CA ASN A 173 16.06 -17.19 -20.86
C ASN A 173 17.36 -17.42 -21.63
N LYS A 174 18.52 -17.30 -20.97
CA LYS A 174 19.82 -17.64 -21.59
C LYS A 174 19.90 -19.12 -21.95
N ILE A 175 19.54 -20.01 -21.02
CA ILE A 175 19.57 -21.47 -21.23
C ILE A 175 18.60 -21.91 -22.33
N SER A 176 17.44 -21.25 -22.43
CA SER A 176 16.41 -21.57 -23.43
C SER A 176 16.49 -20.71 -24.70
N ALA A 177 17.56 -19.96 -24.92
CA ALA A 177 17.66 -18.99 -26.01
C ALA A 177 17.52 -19.65 -27.40
N GLU A 178 18.19 -20.78 -27.63
CA GLU A 178 18.11 -21.55 -28.88
C GLU A 178 16.70 -22.12 -29.13
N MET A 179 15.96 -22.38 -28.05
CA MET A 179 14.60 -22.92 -28.08
C MET A 179 13.53 -21.81 -28.17
N ALA A 180 13.90 -20.54 -27.97
CA ALA A 180 12.97 -19.43 -27.81
C ALA A 180 11.94 -19.29 -28.95
N PRO A 181 12.31 -19.46 -30.24
CA PRO A 181 11.33 -19.44 -31.33
C PRO A 181 10.21 -20.47 -31.17
N ALA A 182 10.49 -21.63 -30.56
CA ALA A 182 9.51 -22.70 -30.36
C ALA A 182 8.62 -22.47 -29.15
N LEU A 183 9.09 -21.68 -28.19
CA LEU A 183 8.44 -21.47 -26.90
C LEU A 183 7.47 -20.28 -26.89
N ILE A 184 7.63 -19.29 -27.77
CA ILE A 184 6.68 -18.16 -27.90
C ILE A 184 5.33 -18.60 -28.45
N HIS A 185 4.24 -17.88 -28.12
CA HIS A 185 2.86 -18.23 -28.50
C HIS A 185 2.62 -18.19 -30.02
N GLY A 186 1.59 -18.89 -30.52
CA GLY A 186 1.34 -19.03 -31.97
C GLY A 186 1.11 -17.68 -32.66
N ILE A 187 0.25 -16.85 -32.05
CA ILE A 187 -0.04 -15.48 -32.50
C ILE A 187 1.23 -14.64 -32.55
N GLN A 188 2.06 -14.68 -31.50
CA GLN A 188 3.31 -13.92 -31.44
C GLN A 188 4.30 -14.35 -32.54
N ARG A 189 4.37 -15.64 -32.87
CA ARG A 189 5.22 -16.12 -33.98
C ARG A 189 4.77 -15.56 -35.32
N GLU A 190 3.47 -15.55 -35.55
CA GLU A 190 2.88 -15.03 -36.78
C GLU A 190 3.12 -13.52 -36.92
N GLU A 191 2.84 -12.75 -35.86
CA GLU A 191 3.10 -11.30 -35.81
C GLU A 191 4.58 -10.95 -36.04
N LEU A 192 5.50 -11.77 -35.50
CA LEU A 192 6.94 -11.56 -35.64
C LEU A 192 7.53 -12.18 -36.93
N GLY A 193 6.73 -12.85 -37.76
CA GLY A 193 7.21 -13.52 -38.98
C GLY A 193 8.13 -14.72 -38.73
N VAL A 194 8.06 -15.35 -37.55
CA VAL A 194 8.88 -16.52 -37.18
C VAL A 194 8.29 -17.79 -37.79
N MET A 195 8.91 -18.26 -38.88
CA MET A 195 8.52 -19.49 -39.57
C MET A 195 9.22 -20.72 -38.99
N MET A 196 8.45 -21.75 -38.63
CA MET A 196 9.00 -23.01 -38.12
C MET A 196 8.02 -24.18 -38.27
N GLY A 197 8.55 -25.36 -38.61
CA GLY A 197 7.76 -26.57 -38.77
C GLY A 197 7.32 -27.18 -37.43
N SER A 198 6.18 -27.90 -37.43
CA SER A 198 5.66 -28.60 -36.25
C SER A 198 6.67 -29.59 -35.65
N LYS A 199 7.45 -30.28 -36.48
CA LYS A 199 8.51 -31.20 -36.03
C LYS A 199 9.62 -30.50 -35.26
N ASP A 200 10.01 -29.29 -35.68
CA ASP A 200 11.04 -28.50 -35.00
C ASP A 200 10.53 -27.99 -33.66
N ILE A 201 9.26 -27.57 -33.61
CA ILE A 201 8.59 -27.18 -32.35
C ILE A 201 8.61 -28.33 -31.35
N ASP A 202 8.19 -29.52 -31.77
CA ASP A 202 8.19 -30.71 -30.90
C ASP A 202 9.59 -31.08 -30.43
N LEU A 203 10.61 -30.93 -31.29
CA LEU A 203 12.00 -31.17 -30.94
C LEU A 203 12.47 -30.20 -29.85
N TYR A 204 12.30 -28.89 -30.03
CA TYR A 204 12.75 -27.88 -29.06
C TYR A 204 11.97 -27.95 -27.75
N VAL A 205 10.67 -28.26 -27.80
CA VAL A 205 9.88 -28.52 -26.58
C VAL A 205 10.44 -29.73 -25.82
N LYS A 206 10.79 -30.83 -26.49
CA LYS A 206 11.43 -31.98 -25.85
C LYS A 206 12.80 -31.64 -25.29
N GLN A 207 13.60 -30.82 -25.98
CA GLN A 207 14.89 -30.38 -25.46
C GLN A 207 14.73 -29.56 -24.19
N LEU A 208 13.76 -28.65 -24.13
CA LEU A 208 13.45 -27.90 -22.91
C LEU A 208 13.06 -28.84 -21.78
N LEU A 209 12.14 -29.78 -22.03
CA LEU A 209 11.64 -30.69 -20.99
C LEU A 209 12.73 -31.55 -20.34
N ASN A 210 13.79 -31.87 -21.07
CA ASN A 210 14.94 -32.66 -20.58
C ASN A 210 16.08 -31.79 -20.04
N ASN A 211 15.88 -30.48 -19.89
CA ASN A 211 16.92 -29.56 -19.42
C ASN A 211 16.87 -29.41 -17.88
N GLU A 212 17.74 -30.18 -17.20
CA GLU A 212 17.85 -30.20 -15.73
C GLU A 212 18.23 -28.82 -15.14
N ALA A 213 19.07 -28.05 -15.83
CA ALA A 213 19.46 -26.72 -15.37
C ALA A 213 18.26 -25.75 -15.40
N TYR A 214 17.48 -25.79 -16.48
CA TYR A 214 16.24 -25.03 -16.58
C TYR A 214 15.23 -25.46 -15.50
N LEU A 215 15.10 -26.77 -15.23
CA LEU A 215 14.22 -27.30 -14.20
C LEU A 215 14.59 -26.77 -12.80
N GLY A 216 15.88 -26.81 -12.44
CA GLY A 216 16.35 -26.32 -11.14
C GLY A 216 16.09 -24.83 -10.92
N LEU A 217 16.34 -24.00 -11.94
CA LEU A 217 16.05 -22.56 -11.89
C LEU A 217 14.55 -22.29 -11.83
N LEU A 218 13.75 -23.03 -12.61
CA LEU A 218 12.30 -22.90 -12.59
C LEU A 218 11.71 -23.24 -11.22
N ILE A 219 12.18 -24.31 -10.57
CA ILE A 219 11.76 -24.67 -9.21
C ILE A 219 12.11 -23.54 -8.23
N SER A 220 13.34 -23.01 -8.31
CA SER A 220 13.81 -21.93 -7.44
C SER A 220 12.98 -20.67 -7.60
N LYS A 221 12.75 -20.22 -8.84
CA LYS A 221 11.86 -19.09 -9.14
C LYS A 221 10.45 -19.35 -8.61
N THR A 222 9.87 -20.51 -8.92
CA THR A 222 8.49 -20.85 -8.52
C THR A 222 8.29 -20.83 -7.00
N TRP A 223 9.31 -21.25 -6.25
CA TRP A 223 9.29 -21.18 -4.79
C TRP A 223 9.30 -19.73 -4.30
N LEU A 224 10.20 -18.90 -4.81
CA LEU A 224 10.26 -17.48 -4.46
C LEU A 224 8.94 -16.75 -4.74
N GLU A 225 8.35 -16.99 -5.91
CA GLU A 225 7.07 -16.37 -6.29
C GLU A 225 5.91 -16.88 -5.41
N THR A 226 5.99 -18.13 -4.92
CA THR A 226 5.04 -18.63 -3.92
C THR A 226 5.18 -17.87 -2.60
N LEU A 227 6.40 -17.57 -2.15
CA LEU A 227 6.64 -16.75 -0.95
C LEU A 227 6.17 -15.31 -1.16
N ARG A 228 6.36 -14.76 -2.36
CA ARG A 228 5.90 -13.42 -2.73
C ARG A 228 4.39 -13.27 -2.63
N ILE A 229 3.61 -14.30 -2.98
CA ILE A 229 2.16 -14.31 -2.78
C ILE A 229 1.81 -14.15 -1.30
N LEU A 230 2.51 -14.86 -0.40
CA LEU A 230 2.29 -14.74 1.05
C LEU A 230 2.62 -13.34 1.56
N TYR A 231 3.70 -12.75 1.04
CA TYR A 231 4.06 -11.37 1.33
C TYR A 231 2.99 -10.37 0.88
N GLN A 232 2.46 -10.54 -0.34
CA GLN A 232 1.36 -9.71 -0.85
C GLN A 232 0.08 -9.88 -0.01
N GLN A 233 -0.24 -11.09 0.46
CA GLN A 233 -1.37 -11.33 1.36
C GLN A 233 -1.19 -10.63 2.72
N LYS A 234 0.04 -10.54 3.23
CA LYS A 234 0.34 -9.72 4.42
C LYS A 234 0.03 -8.24 4.17
N LEU A 235 0.46 -7.70 3.03
CA LEU A 235 0.18 -6.31 2.64
C LEU A 235 -1.33 -6.05 2.50
N GLN A 236 -2.09 -7.02 1.95
CA GLN A 236 -3.55 -6.93 1.89
C GLN A 236 -4.17 -6.81 3.29
N GLY A 237 -3.62 -7.52 4.29
CA GLY A 237 -4.03 -7.38 5.69
C GLY A 237 -3.87 -5.96 6.23
N TYR A 238 -2.76 -5.28 5.92
CA TYR A 238 -2.59 -3.86 6.30
C TYR A 238 -3.60 -2.95 5.62
N ILE A 239 -3.84 -3.16 4.32
CA ILE A 239 -4.82 -2.37 3.56
C ILE A 239 -6.22 -2.51 4.18
N ASP A 240 -6.64 -3.73 4.50
CA ASP A 240 -7.94 -3.98 5.11
C ASP A 240 -8.04 -3.37 6.52
N GLU A 241 -6.99 -3.45 7.34
CA GLU A 241 -6.94 -2.82 8.66
C GLU A 241 -7.05 -1.29 8.56
N ILE A 242 -6.26 -0.66 7.67
CA ILE A 242 -6.28 0.79 7.44
C ILE A 242 -7.65 1.25 6.97
N LEU A 243 -8.25 0.57 5.98
CA LEU A 243 -9.59 0.89 5.49
C LEU A 243 -10.65 0.75 6.58
N SER A 244 -10.54 -0.27 7.44
CA SER A 244 -11.46 -0.46 8.55
C SER A 244 -11.37 0.70 9.55
N ILE A 245 -10.15 1.10 9.94
CA ILE A 245 -9.93 2.16 10.91
C ILE A 245 -10.41 3.52 10.38
N CYS A 246 -10.02 3.89 9.16
CA CYS A 246 -10.44 5.16 8.57
C CYS A 246 -11.97 5.26 8.45
N LYS A 247 -12.64 4.15 8.09
CA LYS A 247 -14.11 4.13 7.98
C LYS A 247 -14.80 4.23 9.33
N SER A 248 -14.26 3.60 10.40
CA SER A 248 -14.85 3.74 11.73
C SER A 248 -14.77 5.17 12.25
N GLU A 249 -13.63 5.84 12.05
CA GLU A 249 -13.43 7.22 12.51
C GLU A 249 -14.33 8.25 11.78
N LEU A 250 -14.70 8.00 10.53
CA LEU A 250 -15.65 8.84 9.80
C LEU A 250 -17.11 8.64 10.23
N THR A 251 -17.41 7.60 11.00
CA THR A 251 -18.77 7.28 11.46
C THR A 251 -19.06 7.66 12.91
N GLU A 252 -18.03 8.07 13.66
CA GLU A 252 -18.14 8.57 15.05
C GLU A 252 -18.46 10.08 15.09
#